data_AF-A0A292QPY1-F1
#
_entry.id   AF-A0A292QPY1-F1
#
_cell.length_a   1.000
_cell.length_b   1.000
_cell.length_c   1.000
_cell.angle_alpha   90.00
_cell.angle_beta   90.00
_cell.angle_gamma   90.00
#
_symmetry.space_group_name_H-M   'P 1'
#
loop_
_entity.id
_entity.type
_entity.pdbx_description
1 polymer ?
#
loop_
_entity_poly.entity_id
_entity_poly.type
_entity_poly.pdbx_seq_one_letter_code
_entity_poly.pdbx_strand_id
1 'polypeptide(L)'
;MKKIFISILLVALTSTTCFAEEIYSIKTLHKMEIIANSPINKTDLENAKNIMTNVYQKTAEGVKNGKGPFYAEIYDENGNFVVSSSNSVVEDNCALYHAEVNTLKKAFEKYKQYDLSPQNLTIYINAEPCIMCAGALMWSGVKTIYFGVPSKDVERITGFDEGYKPNWVKEFKKRGITVYGSIEKATGEKVLQDYVDSGKEIYKPSREEKLVGMPNPWTECNTDFKCGTKNAGFNFPLSLSNYKIRAMKGMFEISYPLDEFRTVTVRKGFDESNNGDNSGDYNKYPDNKIYTLENGVDINIRGDKNKIYVMYFMAESGVYSARCEQGMTKREVEGIYNVIREAEEPKLP
;
A
#
# COMPACT_ATOMS: atom_id res chain seq x y z
N MET A 1 70.60 -48.88 37.29
CA MET A 1 70.30 -48.06 36.10
C MET A 1 68.88 -48.37 35.64
N LYS A 2 67.90 -47.54 36.00
CA LYS A 2 66.50 -47.65 35.53
C LYS A 2 66.20 -46.41 34.69
N LYS A 3 65.86 -46.58 33.41
CA LYS A 3 65.41 -45.51 32.51
C LYS A 3 63.92 -45.24 32.77
N ILE A 4 63.56 -43.98 33.01
CA ILE A 4 62.17 -43.52 33.10
C ILE A 4 61.84 -42.85 31.76
N PHE A 5 60.84 -43.39 31.06
CA PHE A 5 60.22 -42.76 29.90
C PHE A 5 59.15 -41.78 30.38
N ILE A 6 59.25 -40.52 29.97
CA ILE A 6 58.22 -39.50 30.16
C ILE A 6 57.43 -39.42 28.84
N SER A 7 56.20 -39.93 28.85
CA SER A 7 55.24 -39.76 27.77
C SER A 7 54.56 -38.40 27.91
N ILE A 8 54.76 -37.51 26.94
CA ILE A 8 54.05 -36.23 26.84
C ILE A 8 52.70 -36.50 26.16
N LEU A 9 51.61 -36.39 26.92
CA LEU A 9 50.26 -36.48 26.42
C LEU A 9 49.84 -35.11 25.86
N LEU A 10 49.74 -35.00 24.53
CA LEU A 10 49.29 -33.80 23.84
C LEU A 10 47.75 -33.76 23.86
N VAL A 11 47.17 -32.91 24.70
CA VAL A 11 45.72 -32.67 24.71
C VAL A 11 45.38 -31.73 23.56
N ALA A 12 44.73 -32.27 22.53
CA ALA A 12 44.17 -31.48 21.44
C ALA A 12 42.89 -30.78 21.93
N LEU A 13 42.98 -29.48 22.23
CA LEU A 13 41.83 -28.60 22.42
C LEU A 13 41.23 -28.30 21.04
N THR A 14 40.13 -28.98 20.69
CA THR A 14 39.31 -28.58 19.54
C THR A 14 38.56 -27.32 19.88
N SER A 15 39.01 -26.18 19.33
CA SER A 15 38.31 -24.91 19.39
C SER A 15 37.03 -25.02 18.55
N THR A 16 35.89 -25.26 19.19
CA THR A 16 34.58 -24.96 18.60
C THR A 16 34.48 -23.44 18.45
N THR A 17 34.76 -22.94 17.25
CA THR A 17 34.41 -21.57 16.88
C THR A 17 32.90 -21.47 16.88
N CYS A 18 32.32 -20.97 17.98
CA CYS A 18 30.95 -20.48 18.00
C CYS A 18 30.91 -19.25 17.09
N PHE A 19 30.51 -19.43 15.83
CA PHE A 19 30.17 -18.30 14.98
C PHE A 19 28.97 -17.62 15.63
N ALA A 20 29.16 -16.44 16.20
CA ALA A 20 28.03 -15.61 16.60
C ALA A 20 27.22 -15.31 15.33
N GLU A 21 26.01 -15.88 15.23
CA GLU A 21 25.12 -15.59 14.11
C GLU A 21 24.85 -14.09 14.09
N GLU A 22 25.28 -13.43 13.02
CA GLU A 22 25.01 -12.02 12.86
C GLU A 22 23.51 -11.83 12.63
N ILE A 23 22.88 -10.96 13.42
CA ILE A 23 21.44 -10.67 13.37
C ILE A 23 21.22 -9.33 12.67
N TYR A 24 20.34 -9.30 11.67
CA TYR A 24 19.82 -8.06 11.12
C TYR A 24 18.69 -7.51 12.00
N SER A 25 18.88 -6.31 12.52
CA SER A 25 17.80 -5.57 13.17
C SER A 25 16.72 -5.14 12.17
N ILE A 26 15.48 -4.92 12.64
CA ILE A 26 14.38 -4.38 11.80
C ILE A 26 14.80 -3.08 11.10
N LYS A 27 15.53 -2.20 11.80
CA LYS A 27 16.04 -0.94 11.23
C LYS A 27 17.03 -1.20 10.09
N THR A 28 17.83 -2.25 10.19
CA THR A 28 18.76 -2.66 9.12
C THR A 28 17.98 -3.22 7.93
N LEU A 29 17.00 -4.09 8.18
CA LEU A 29 16.14 -4.66 7.12
C LEU A 29 15.40 -3.57 6.34
N HIS A 30 14.83 -2.57 7.02
CA HIS A 30 14.16 -1.45 6.34
C HIS A 30 15.12 -0.63 5.46
N LYS A 31 16.40 -0.49 5.84
CA LYS A 31 17.40 0.16 4.98
C LYS A 31 17.74 -0.66 3.74
N MET A 32 17.52 -1.98 3.80
CA MET A 32 17.65 -2.91 2.68
C MET A 32 16.33 -3.04 1.90
N GLU A 33 15.34 -2.18 2.17
CA GLU A 33 14.00 -2.21 1.57
C GLU A 33 13.21 -3.51 1.85
N ILE A 34 13.61 -4.26 2.88
CA ILE A 34 12.89 -5.45 3.34
C ILE A 34 11.82 -5.03 4.34
N ILE A 35 10.58 -5.45 4.09
CA ILE A 35 9.48 -5.30 5.05
C ILE A 35 9.70 -6.32 6.16
N ALA A 36 9.73 -5.91 7.43
CA ALA A 36 9.96 -6.85 8.54
C ALA A 36 9.24 -6.42 9.82
N ASN A 37 8.71 -7.38 10.57
CA ASN A 37 8.17 -7.16 11.91
C ASN A 37 9.02 -7.74 13.05
N SER A 38 10.08 -8.48 12.71
CA SER A 38 11.03 -9.13 13.64
C SER A 38 12.47 -9.03 13.11
N PRO A 39 13.51 -9.10 13.97
CA PRO A 39 14.88 -9.35 13.54
C PRO A 39 15.05 -10.76 12.95
N ILE A 40 16.05 -10.93 12.08
CA ILE A 40 16.37 -12.20 11.40
C ILE A 40 17.88 -12.44 11.37
N ASN A 41 18.31 -13.71 11.46
CA ASN A 41 19.71 -14.09 11.23
C ASN A 41 20.09 -13.86 9.75
N LYS A 42 21.36 -13.51 9.50
CA LYS A 42 21.85 -13.36 8.12
C LYS A 42 21.67 -14.63 7.29
N THR A 43 21.99 -15.79 7.88
CA THR A 43 21.87 -17.11 7.23
C THR A 43 20.42 -17.43 6.88
N ASP A 44 19.48 -17.15 7.78
CA ASP A 44 18.05 -17.40 7.55
C ASP A 44 17.51 -16.51 6.42
N LEU A 45 17.95 -15.25 6.36
CA LEU A 45 17.59 -14.36 5.26
C LEU A 45 18.12 -14.87 3.92
N GLU A 46 19.36 -15.36 3.88
CA GLU A 46 19.95 -15.91 2.66
C GLU A 46 19.24 -17.19 2.21
N ASN A 47 18.90 -18.08 3.15
CA ASN A 47 18.07 -19.26 2.88
C ASN A 47 16.69 -18.85 2.36
N ALA A 48 16.06 -17.84 2.95
CA ALA A 48 14.77 -17.33 2.50
C ALA A 48 14.83 -16.78 1.06
N LYS A 49 15.90 -16.10 0.68
CA LYS A 49 16.11 -15.63 -0.71
C LYS A 49 16.28 -16.78 -1.70
N ASN A 50 17.02 -17.82 -1.33
CA ASN A 50 17.19 -19.02 -2.16
C ASN A 50 15.85 -19.74 -2.37
N ILE A 51 15.06 -19.92 -1.30
CA ILE A 51 13.72 -20.50 -1.38
C ILE A 51 12.82 -19.62 -2.25
N MET A 52 12.81 -18.29 -2.03
CA MET A 52 11.98 -17.37 -2.80
C MET A 52 12.33 -17.36 -4.29
N THR A 53 13.61 -17.49 -4.64
CA THR A 53 14.05 -17.64 -6.04
C THR A 53 13.43 -18.88 -6.68
N ASN A 54 13.42 -20.01 -5.97
CA ASN A 54 12.78 -21.25 -6.43
C ASN A 54 11.25 -21.09 -6.55
N VAL A 55 10.62 -20.39 -5.60
CA VAL A 55 9.18 -20.03 -5.64
C VAL A 55 8.86 -19.25 -6.92
N TYR A 56 9.69 -18.28 -7.31
CA TYR A 56 9.51 -17.55 -8.57
C TYR A 56 9.71 -18.42 -9.81
N GLN A 57 10.71 -19.30 -9.82
CA GLN A 57 10.92 -20.24 -10.93
C GLN A 57 9.69 -21.14 -11.13
N LYS A 58 9.18 -21.72 -10.05
CA LYS A 58 7.96 -22.54 -10.06
C LYS A 58 6.72 -21.74 -10.45
N THR A 59 6.63 -20.47 -10.04
CA THR A 59 5.56 -19.57 -10.49
C THR A 59 5.61 -19.40 -12.01
N ALA A 60 6.78 -19.11 -12.57
CA ALA A 60 6.96 -18.94 -14.02
C ALA A 60 6.67 -20.23 -14.80
N GLU A 61 7.07 -21.40 -14.29
CA GLU A 61 6.73 -22.71 -14.86
C GLU A 61 5.22 -22.97 -14.81
N GLY A 62 4.58 -22.70 -13.67
CA GLY A 62 3.13 -22.81 -13.51
C GLY A 62 2.39 -21.93 -14.51
N VAL A 63 2.85 -20.68 -14.69
CA VAL A 63 2.32 -19.77 -15.70
C VAL A 63 2.44 -20.37 -17.09
N LYS A 64 3.59 -20.92 -17.49
CA LYS A 64 3.72 -21.59 -18.80
C LYS A 64 2.71 -22.75 -18.97
N ASN A 65 2.37 -23.42 -17.89
CA ASN A 65 1.43 -24.54 -17.86
C ASN A 65 -0.05 -24.14 -17.65
N GLY A 66 -0.38 -22.85 -17.72
CA GLY A 66 -1.78 -22.39 -17.64
C GLY A 66 -2.25 -21.93 -16.25
N LYS A 67 -1.41 -22.05 -15.20
CA LYS A 67 -1.74 -21.56 -13.86
C LYS A 67 -1.74 -20.03 -13.79
N GLY A 68 -2.42 -19.49 -12.77
CA GLY A 68 -2.29 -18.08 -12.40
C GLY A 68 -0.88 -17.76 -11.87
N PRO A 69 -0.46 -16.47 -11.86
CA PRO A 69 0.92 -16.07 -11.58
C PRO A 69 1.23 -16.00 -10.07
N PHE A 70 0.64 -16.90 -9.29
CA PHE A 70 0.83 -16.95 -7.84
C PHE A 70 1.09 -18.37 -7.37
N TYR A 71 2.03 -18.50 -6.44
CA TYR A 71 2.53 -19.76 -5.92
C TYR A 71 2.98 -19.60 -4.46
N ALA A 72 2.72 -20.64 -3.66
CA ALA A 72 3.14 -20.68 -2.27
C ALA A 72 3.67 -22.06 -1.87
N GLU A 73 4.64 -22.06 -0.95
CA GLU A 73 5.25 -23.27 -0.37
C GLU A 73 5.31 -23.17 1.15
N ILE A 74 5.05 -24.26 1.84
CA ILE A 74 5.19 -24.38 3.29
C ILE A 74 6.37 -25.28 3.63
N TYR A 75 7.12 -24.87 4.64
CA TYR A 75 8.27 -25.57 5.21
C TYR A 75 8.07 -25.78 6.72
N ASP A 76 8.66 -26.85 7.25
CA ASP A 76 8.72 -27.09 8.69
C ASP A 76 9.86 -26.29 9.36
N GLU A 77 9.95 -26.37 10.69
CA GLU A 77 10.97 -25.66 11.47
C GLU A 77 12.41 -26.11 11.20
N ASN A 78 12.60 -27.28 10.59
CA ASN A 78 13.91 -27.80 10.18
C ASN A 78 14.26 -27.39 8.74
N GLY A 79 13.41 -26.60 8.08
CA GLY A 79 13.59 -26.19 6.69
C GLY A 79 13.23 -27.28 5.67
N ASN A 80 12.50 -28.32 6.06
CA ASN A 80 12.04 -29.34 5.10
C ASN A 80 10.77 -28.86 4.41
N PHE A 81 10.69 -29.11 3.10
CA PHE A 81 9.48 -28.87 2.32
C PHE A 81 8.30 -29.72 2.82
N VAL A 82 7.14 -29.09 2.99
CA VAL A 82 5.91 -29.74 3.50
C VAL A 82 4.87 -29.93 2.42
N VAL A 83 4.41 -28.84 1.81
CA VAL A 83 3.39 -28.78 0.75
C VAL A 83 3.55 -27.50 -0.08
N SER A 84 3.00 -27.49 -1.29
CA SER A 84 2.90 -26.29 -2.13
C SER A 84 1.66 -26.30 -3.01
N SER A 85 1.25 -25.13 -3.47
CA SER A 85 0.21 -25.00 -4.48
C SER A 85 0.29 -23.68 -5.25
N SER A 86 -0.22 -23.71 -6.47
CA SER A 86 -0.47 -22.52 -7.28
C SER A 86 -1.88 -21.97 -7.03
N ASN A 87 -2.10 -20.74 -7.48
CA ASN A 87 -3.44 -20.22 -7.75
C ASN A 87 -4.11 -21.09 -8.82
N SER A 88 -5.36 -21.47 -8.58
CA SER A 88 -6.20 -22.24 -9.49
C SER A 88 -7.61 -21.64 -9.68
N VAL A 89 -7.80 -20.34 -9.38
CA VAL A 89 -9.11 -19.65 -9.46
C VAL A 89 -9.82 -19.89 -10.79
N VAL A 90 -9.13 -19.69 -11.92
CA VAL A 90 -9.70 -19.85 -13.26
C VAL A 90 -9.95 -21.31 -13.60
N GLU A 91 -9.01 -22.19 -13.25
CA GLU A 91 -9.10 -23.61 -13.60
C GLU A 91 -10.21 -24.34 -12.84
N ASP A 92 -10.34 -24.05 -11.55
CA ASP A 92 -11.29 -24.68 -10.66
C ASP A 92 -12.60 -23.90 -10.53
N ASN A 93 -12.74 -22.76 -11.24
CA ASN A 93 -13.90 -21.87 -11.19
C ASN A 93 -14.29 -21.44 -9.77
N CYS A 94 -13.31 -21.14 -8.93
CA CYS A 94 -13.53 -20.78 -7.52
C CYS A 94 -12.65 -19.61 -7.08
N ALA A 95 -13.27 -18.48 -6.74
CA ALA A 95 -12.57 -17.26 -6.32
C ALA A 95 -11.76 -17.43 -5.02
N LEU A 96 -11.98 -18.51 -4.25
CA LEU A 96 -11.23 -18.77 -3.01
C LEU A 96 -9.88 -19.46 -3.25
N TYR A 97 -9.65 -20.03 -4.43
CA TYR A 97 -8.53 -20.94 -4.69
C TYR A 97 -7.24 -20.21 -5.07
N HIS A 98 -6.87 -19.25 -4.21
CA HIS A 98 -5.59 -18.56 -4.23
C HIS A 98 -4.47 -19.50 -3.78
N ALA A 99 -3.22 -19.18 -4.14
CA ALA A 99 -2.06 -20.03 -3.86
C ALA A 99 -1.90 -20.33 -2.36
N GLU A 100 -2.09 -19.31 -1.52
CA GLU A 100 -1.98 -19.39 -0.07
C GLU A 100 -3.07 -20.29 0.52
N VAL A 101 -4.33 -20.10 0.10
CA VAL A 101 -5.47 -20.90 0.57
C VAL A 101 -5.33 -22.36 0.15
N ASN A 102 -4.96 -22.60 -1.11
CA ASN A 102 -4.73 -23.95 -1.62
C ASN A 102 -3.58 -24.65 -0.89
N THR A 103 -2.52 -23.91 -0.58
CA THR A 103 -1.36 -24.46 0.14
C THR A 103 -1.71 -24.76 1.60
N LEU A 104 -2.45 -23.87 2.28
CA LEU A 104 -2.98 -24.12 3.62
C LEU A 104 -3.93 -25.32 3.65
N LYS A 105 -4.83 -25.45 2.67
CA LYS A 105 -5.72 -26.61 2.54
C LYS A 105 -4.94 -27.92 2.53
N LYS A 106 -3.89 -28.01 1.70
CA LYS A 106 -3.01 -29.20 1.65
C LYS A 106 -2.29 -29.45 2.98
N ALA A 107 -1.90 -28.39 3.70
CA ALA A 107 -1.30 -28.53 5.02
C ALA A 107 -2.31 -29.08 6.05
N PHE A 108 -3.53 -28.53 6.10
CA PHE A 108 -4.59 -29.04 6.97
C PHE A 108 -4.96 -30.50 6.65
N GLU A 109 -5.01 -30.88 5.37
CA GLU A 109 -5.24 -32.27 4.95
C GLU A 109 -4.11 -33.20 5.41
N LYS A 110 -2.84 -32.74 5.33
CA LYS A 110 -1.66 -33.50 5.75
C LYS A 110 -1.62 -33.71 7.26
N TYR A 111 -1.84 -32.66 8.05
CA TYR A 111 -1.75 -32.73 9.51
C TYR A 111 -3.06 -33.15 10.19
N LYS A 112 -4.19 -33.12 9.46
CA LYS A 112 -5.53 -33.46 9.95
C LYS A 112 -5.92 -32.66 11.19
N GLN A 113 -5.54 -31.39 11.22
CA GLN A 113 -5.83 -30.43 12.29
C GLN A 113 -6.23 -29.10 11.66
N TYR A 114 -7.11 -28.35 12.31
CA TYR A 114 -7.46 -26.99 11.88
C TYR A 114 -6.47 -25.93 12.39
N ASP A 115 -5.72 -26.26 13.45
CA ASP A 115 -4.68 -25.42 14.03
C ASP A 115 -3.30 -26.01 13.72
N LEU A 116 -2.52 -25.31 12.91
CA LEU A 116 -1.15 -25.69 12.55
C LEU A 116 -0.09 -25.09 13.49
N SER A 117 -0.50 -24.39 14.55
CA SER A 117 0.44 -23.76 15.49
C SER A 117 1.44 -24.74 16.13
N PRO A 118 1.11 -26.01 16.44
CA PRO A 118 2.08 -26.94 17.00
C PRO A 118 3.16 -27.39 15.99
N GLN A 119 3.00 -27.09 14.69
CA GLN A 119 3.89 -27.53 13.61
C GLN A 119 4.95 -26.48 13.28
N ASN A 120 4.84 -25.28 13.84
CA ASN A 120 5.81 -24.19 13.68
C ASN A 120 6.17 -23.91 12.20
N LEU A 121 5.14 -23.89 11.35
CA LEU A 121 5.30 -23.83 9.90
C LEU A 121 5.68 -22.43 9.42
N THR A 122 6.48 -22.41 8.35
CA THR A 122 6.84 -21.20 7.59
C THR A 122 6.25 -21.27 6.19
N ILE A 123 5.61 -20.20 5.71
CA ILE A 123 5.12 -20.11 4.33
C ILE A 123 5.91 -19.07 3.52
N TYR A 124 6.21 -19.41 2.28
CA TYR A 124 6.83 -18.54 1.28
C TYR A 124 5.84 -18.31 0.15
N ILE A 125 5.60 -17.04 -0.20
CA ILE A 125 4.60 -16.64 -1.19
C ILE A 125 5.26 -15.68 -2.19
N ASN A 126 5.07 -15.86 -3.49
CA ASN A 126 5.71 -15.01 -4.49
C ASN A 126 5.24 -13.53 -4.45
N ALA A 127 4.07 -13.26 -3.86
CA ALA A 127 3.49 -11.93 -3.70
C ALA A 127 2.95 -11.74 -2.28
N GLU A 128 2.80 -10.49 -1.87
CA GLU A 128 2.12 -10.13 -0.61
C GLU A 128 0.68 -10.69 -0.60
N PRO A 129 0.22 -11.32 0.49
CA PRO A 129 -1.11 -11.93 0.51
C PRO A 129 -2.21 -10.86 0.46
N CYS A 130 -3.23 -11.08 -0.37
CA CYS A 130 -4.43 -10.22 -0.42
C CYS A 130 -5.21 -10.28 0.91
N ILE A 131 -6.21 -9.41 1.08
CA ILE A 131 -7.00 -9.33 2.32
C ILE A 131 -7.61 -10.68 2.75
N MET A 132 -8.07 -11.49 1.80
CA MET A 132 -8.60 -12.84 2.07
C MET A 132 -7.50 -13.78 2.57
N CYS A 133 -6.37 -13.85 1.85
CA CYS A 133 -5.26 -14.74 2.19
C CYS A 133 -4.59 -14.35 3.50
N ALA A 134 -4.48 -13.04 3.79
CA ALA A 134 -4.03 -12.55 5.09
C ALA A 134 -4.97 -13.03 6.22
N GLY A 135 -6.29 -12.97 6.03
CA GLY A 135 -7.23 -13.58 6.97
C GLY A 135 -6.99 -15.08 7.16
N ALA A 136 -6.85 -15.83 6.07
CA ALA A 136 -6.59 -17.28 6.12
C ALA A 136 -5.29 -17.62 6.87
N LEU A 137 -4.20 -16.89 6.61
CA LEU A 137 -2.90 -17.06 7.27
C LEU A 137 -2.97 -16.71 8.76
N MET A 138 -3.73 -15.68 9.13
CA MET A 138 -3.91 -15.31 10.54
C MET A 138 -4.59 -16.42 11.34
N TRP A 139 -5.55 -17.13 10.75
CA TRP A 139 -6.33 -18.18 11.41
C TRP A 139 -5.70 -19.57 11.33
N SER A 140 -4.68 -19.78 10.49
CA SER A 140 -4.16 -21.13 10.20
C SER A 140 -3.21 -21.70 11.23
N GLY A 141 -2.61 -20.86 12.07
CA GLY A 141 -1.53 -21.27 12.99
C GLY A 141 -0.13 -21.24 12.36
N VAL A 142 0.04 -20.80 11.11
CA VAL A 142 1.36 -20.57 10.52
C VAL A 142 2.14 -19.52 11.33
N LYS A 143 3.43 -19.78 11.58
CA LYS A 143 4.26 -18.96 12.47
C LYS A 143 5.01 -17.85 11.76
N THR A 144 5.51 -18.13 10.55
CA THR A 144 6.38 -17.22 9.81
C THR A 144 5.92 -17.12 8.35
N ILE A 145 5.90 -15.89 7.83
CA ILE A 145 5.49 -15.59 6.45
C ILE A 145 6.63 -14.83 5.78
N TYR A 146 7.08 -15.35 4.65
CA TYR A 146 7.93 -14.66 3.70
C TYR A 146 7.13 -14.36 2.44
N PHE A 147 7.19 -13.12 1.96
CA PHE A 147 6.60 -12.77 0.67
C PHE A 147 7.54 -11.99 -0.24
N GLY A 148 7.29 -12.16 -1.52
CA GLY A 148 8.03 -11.54 -2.60
C GLY A 148 7.61 -10.11 -2.91
N VAL A 149 6.77 -9.95 -3.94
CA VAL A 149 6.34 -8.66 -4.47
C VAL A 149 5.31 -7.98 -3.55
N PRO A 150 5.52 -6.74 -3.09
CA PRO A 150 4.54 -5.99 -2.29
C PRO A 150 3.24 -5.69 -3.05
N SER A 151 2.12 -5.57 -2.35
CA SER A 151 0.80 -5.42 -2.98
C SER A 151 0.69 -4.21 -3.92
N LYS A 152 1.30 -3.08 -3.58
CA LYS A 152 1.32 -1.89 -4.47
C LYS A 152 1.93 -2.20 -5.84
N ASP A 153 2.90 -3.11 -5.89
CA ASP A 153 3.62 -3.47 -7.10
C ASP A 153 2.87 -4.57 -7.85
N VAL A 154 2.23 -5.50 -7.14
CA VAL A 154 1.27 -6.46 -7.72
C VAL A 154 0.15 -5.72 -8.46
N GLU A 155 -0.55 -4.81 -7.77
CA GLU A 155 -1.64 -4.00 -8.32
C GLU A 155 -1.18 -3.20 -9.55
N ARG A 156 -0.03 -2.53 -9.46
CA ARG A 156 0.53 -1.72 -10.55
C ARG A 156 0.90 -2.55 -11.78
N ILE A 157 1.50 -3.72 -11.60
CA ILE A 157 2.00 -4.56 -12.71
C ILE A 157 0.84 -5.30 -13.36
N THR A 158 -0.03 -5.91 -12.55
CA THR A 158 -0.98 -6.93 -13.01
C THR A 158 -2.42 -6.45 -13.04
N GLY A 159 -2.77 -5.39 -12.32
CA GLY A 159 -4.16 -4.99 -12.12
C GLY A 159 -5.00 -5.94 -11.22
N PHE A 160 -4.39 -6.94 -10.57
CA PHE A 160 -5.05 -7.67 -9.48
C PHE A 160 -5.33 -6.72 -8.30
N ASP A 161 -6.44 -6.93 -7.59
CA ASP A 161 -6.83 -6.15 -6.41
C ASP A 161 -6.47 -6.91 -5.13
N GLU A 162 -5.63 -6.31 -4.29
CA GLU A 162 -5.13 -6.92 -3.06
C GLU A 162 -6.03 -6.67 -1.86
N GLY A 163 -7.00 -5.76 -2.01
CA GLY A 163 -7.90 -5.30 -0.98
C GLY A 163 -7.23 -4.39 0.07
N TYR A 164 -8.06 -3.83 0.94
CA TYR A 164 -7.63 -2.86 1.94
C TYR A 164 -7.12 -3.53 3.23
N LYS A 165 -5.80 -3.52 3.43
CA LYS A 165 -5.12 -4.18 4.57
C LYS A 165 -4.15 -3.24 5.33
N PRO A 166 -4.64 -2.16 5.98
CA PRO A 166 -3.77 -1.21 6.68
C PRO A 166 -3.09 -1.85 7.90
N ASN A 167 -1.79 -1.57 8.09
CA ASN A 167 -1.00 -2.03 9.24
C ASN A 167 -0.99 -3.55 9.49
N TRP A 168 -1.38 -4.39 8.52
CA TRP A 168 -1.55 -5.84 8.72
C TRP A 168 -0.28 -6.53 9.27
N VAL A 169 0.91 -6.15 8.79
CA VAL A 169 2.21 -6.64 9.26
C VAL A 169 2.41 -6.42 10.78
N LYS A 170 1.94 -5.27 11.30
CA LYS A 170 1.98 -4.96 12.74
C LYS A 170 0.94 -5.76 13.50
N GLU A 171 -0.24 -5.96 12.94
CA GLU A 171 -1.30 -6.77 13.54
C GLU A 171 -0.92 -8.26 13.66
N PHE A 172 -0.17 -8.77 12.68
CA PHE A 172 0.39 -10.13 12.72
C PHE A 172 1.42 -10.27 13.84
N LYS A 173 2.28 -9.27 14.03
CA LYS A 173 3.24 -9.25 15.15
C LYS A 173 2.55 -9.37 16.51
N LYS A 174 1.44 -8.65 16.71
CA LYS A 174 0.66 -8.72 17.97
C LYS A 174 0.12 -10.12 18.27
N ARG A 175 -0.07 -10.93 17.23
CA ARG A 175 -0.53 -12.33 17.31
C ARG A 175 0.63 -13.33 17.31
N GLY A 176 1.87 -12.85 17.39
CA GLY A 176 3.06 -13.68 17.39
C GLY A 176 3.38 -14.32 16.03
N ILE A 177 2.88 -13.75 14.92
CA ILE A 177 3.19 -14.18 13.56
C ILE A 177 4.28 -13.28 12.98
N THR A 178 5.38 -13.90 12.58
CA THR A 178 6.53 -13.20 12.01
C THR A 178 6.32 -12.98 10.51
N VAL A 179 6.64 -11.78 10.03
CA VAL A 179 6.46 -11.42 8.62
C VAL A 179 7.72 -10.75 8.08
N TYR A 180 8.18 -11.24 6.93
CA TYR A 180 9.21 -10.66 6.09
C TYR A 180 8.69 -10.52 4.66
N GLY A 181 8.97 -9.40 4.02
CA GLY A 181 8.46 -9.09 2.68
C GLY A 181 9.48 -8.36 1.82
N SER A 182 9.20 -8.22 0.53
CA SER A 182 10.15 -7.71 -0.46
C SER A 182 11.36 -8.62 -0.66
N ILE A 183 11.21 -9.93 -0.45
CA ILE A 183 12.29 -10.91 -0.64
C ILE A 183 12.46 -11.17 -2.14
N GLU A 184 13.66 -10.89 -2.67
CA GLU A 184 13.98 -11.05 -4.09
C GLU A 184 12.96 -10.35 -5.02
N LYS A 185 12.50 -9.15 -4.60
CA LYS A 185 11.39 -8.39 -5.23
C LYS A 185 11.52 -8.26 -6.75
N ALA A 186 12.69 -7.85 -7.25
CA ALA A 186 12.89 -7.59 -8.67
C ALA A 186 12.66 -8.83 -9.54
N THR A 187 13.09 -10.01 -9.06
CA THR A 187 12.82 -11.29 -9.72
C THR A 187 11.34 -11.59 -9.78
N GLY A 188 10.62 -11.35 -8.67
CA GLY A 188 9.17 -11.53 -8.61
C GLY A 188 8.39 -10.59 -9.53
N GLU A 189 8.75 -9.31 -9.56
CA GLU A 189 8.13 -8.32 -10.45
C GLU A 189 8.29 -8.73 -11.92
N LYS A 190 9.46 -9.26 -12.29
CA LYS A 190 9.68 -9.77 -13.64
C LYS A 190 8.73 -10.93 -13.97
N VAL A 191 8.53 -11.89 -13.06
CA VAL A 191 7.61 -13.01 -13.29
C VAL A 191 6.17 -12.53 -13.46
N LEU A 192 5.73 -11.54 -12.69
CA LEU A 192 4.41 -10.94 -12.84
C LEU A 192 4.26 -10.18 -14.16
N GLN A 193 5.29 -9.43 -14.57
CA GLN A 193 5.31 -8.72 -15.84
C GLN A 193 5.26 -9.70 -17.03
N ASP A 194 6.07 -10.76 -17.01
CA ASP A 194 6.08 -11.80 -18.04
C ASP A 194 4.69 -12.45 -18.20
N TYR A 195 3.94 -12.62 -17.10
CA TYR A 195 2.56 -13.11 -17.14
C TYR A 195 1.62 -12.13 -17.85
N VAL A 196 1.70 -10.84 -17.54
CA VAL A 196 0.88 -9.79 -18.18
C VAL A 196 1.21 -9.70 -19.67
N ASP A 197 2.49 -9.72 -20.03
CA ASP A 197 2.98 -9.66 -21.40
C ASP A 197 2.54 -10.89 -22.23
N SER A 198 2.28 -12.02 -21.58
CA SER A 198 1.73 -13.22 -22.24
C SER A 198 0.28 -13.08 -22.68
N GLY A 199 -0.41 -12.00 -22.29
CA GLY A 199 -1.80 -11.71 -22.68
C GLY A 199 -2.84 -12.59 -21.99
N LYS A 200 -2.46 -13.28 -20.90
CA LYS A 200 -3.37 -14.13 -20.13
C LYS A 200 -4.41 -13.32 -19.38
N GLU A 201 -5.59 -13.92 -19.18
CA GLU A 201 -6.70 -13.27 -18.51
C GLU A 201 -6.40 -13.02 -17.03
N ILE A 202 -6.45 -11.75 -16.63
CA ILE A 202 -6.44 -11.32 -15.23
C ILE A 202 -7.86 -11.50 -14.69
N TYR A 203 -8.07 -12.54 -13.90
CA TYR A 203 -9.39 -12.80 -13.32
C TYR A 203 -9.80 -11.64 -12.42
N LYS A 204 -11.03 -11.18 -12.62
CA LYS A 204 -11.71 -10.20 -11.77
C LYS A 204 -13.20 -10.48 -11.82
N PRO A 205 -13.93 -10.40 -10.69
CA PRO A 205 -15.37 -10.54 -10.73
C PRO A 205 -15.95 -9.45 -11.65
N SER A 206 -16.90 -9.84 -12.52
CA SER A 206 -17.73 -8.88 -13.22
C SER A 206 -18.59 -8.17 -12.18
N ARG A 207 -18.14 -7.00 -11.77
CA ARG A 207 -18.98 -6.06 -11.05
C ARG A 207 -19.71 -5.31 -12.16
N GLU A 208 -21.03 -5.49 -12.29
CA GLU A 208 -21.83 -4.42 -12.91
C GLU A 208 -21.39 -3.14 -12.20
N GLU A 209 -21.05 -2.08 -12.93
CA GLU A 209 -20.84 -0.76 -12.34
C GLU A 209 -22.18 -0.18 -11.83
N LYS A 210 -22.95 -0.97 -11.08
CA LYS A 210 -23.83 -0.46 -10.05
C LYS A 210 -22.94 -0.27 -8.83
N LEU A 211 -22.31 0.90 -8.77
CA LEU A 211 -21.73 1.44 -7.56
C LEU A 211 -22.73 1.25 -6.40
N VAL A 212 -22.56 0.21 -5.59
CA VAL A 212 -23.16 0.17 -4.25
C VAL A 212 -22.18 0.90 -3.33
N GLY A 213 -22.23 2.20 -3.51
CA GLY A 213 -21.57 3.28 -2.83
C GLY A 213 -22.29 4.48 -3.41
N MET A 214 -22.79 5.41 -2.59
CA MET A 214 -23.58 6.56 -3.05
C MET A 214 -23.05 7.04 -4.41
N PRO A 215 -23.91 7.14 -5.45
CA PRO A 215 -23.46 7.50 -6.80
C PRO A 215 -22.49 8.65 -6.67
N ASN A 216 -21.29 8.54 -7.27
CA ASN A 216 -20.30 9.61 -7.20
C ASN A 216 -21.04 10.90 -7.51
N PRO A 217 -21.28 11.77 -6.52
CA PRO A 217 -22.22 12.86 -6.70
C PRO A 217 -21.65 13.91 -7.65
N TRP A 218 -20.34 13.80 -7.92
CA TRP A 218 -19.59 14.64 -8.82
C TRP A 218 -19.84 14.28 -10.28
N THR A 219 -20.25 15.28 -11.03
CA THR A 219 -20.26 15.28 -12.49
C THR A 219 -18.96 15.92 -12.98
N GLU A 220 -18.19 15.18 -13.78
CA GLU A 220 -16.98 15.69 -14.44
C GLU A 220 -17.38 16.60 -15.62
N CYS A 221 -17.27 17.91 -15.41
CA CYS A 221 -17.66 18.91 -16.41
C CYS A 221 -16.48 19.38 -17.29
N ASN A 222 -15.25 18.98 -16.97
CA ASN A 222 -14.04 19.36 -17.70
C ASN A 222 -13.96 20.90 -17.89
N THR A 223 -14.04 21.41 -19.11
CA THR A 223 -13.99 22.86 -19.38
C THR A 223 -15.38 23.50 -19.50
N ASP A 224 -16.47 22.73 -19.33
CA ASP A 224 -17.85 23.23 -19.43
C ASP A 224 -18.32 23.88 -18.12
N PHE A 225 -18.22 25.21 -18.08
CA PHE A 225 -18.66 26.02 -16.94
C PHE A 225 -20.19 25.96 -16.70
N LYS A 226 -21.00 25.79 -17.76
CA LYS A 226 -22.46 25.69 -17.63
C LYS A 226 -22.85 24.35 -16.99
N CYS A 227 -22.16 23.28 -17.33
CA CYS A 227 -22.29 21.99 -16.65
C CYS A 227 -22.00 22.13 -15.15
N GLY A 228 -20.90 22.80 -14.78
CA GLY A 228 -20.53 23.01 -13.39
C GLY A 228 -21.61 23.76 -12.61
N THR A 229 -22.06 24.89 -13.17
CA THR A 229 -23.09 25.74 -12.57
C THR A 229 -24.40 24.99 -12.34
N LYS A 230 -24.84 24.22 -13.35
CA LYS A 230 -26.08 23.45 -13.30
C LYS A 230 -26.03 22.38 -12.19
N ASN A 231 -24.92 21.67 -12.05
CA ASN A 231 -24.79 20.59 -11.07
C ASN A 231 -24.56 21.13 -9.65
N ALA A 232 -23.79 22.21 -9.50
CA ALA A 232 -23.54 22.85 -8.21
C ALA A 232 -24.79 23.57 -7.66
N GLY A 233 -25.57 24.19 -8.55
CA GLY A 233 -26.70 25.05 -8.19
C GLY A 233 -26.32 26.52 -7.98
N PHE A 234 -25.07 26.91 -8.29
CA PHE A 234 -24.54 28.27 -8.16
C PHE A 234 -23.35 28.50 -9.09
N ASN A 235 -23.01 29.78 -9.30
CA ASN A 235 -21.85 30.18 -10.10
C ASN A 235 -20.59 30.25 -9.23
N PHE A 236 -19.45 29.83 -9.81
CA PHE A 236 -18.13 30.01 -9.22
C PHE A 236 -17.06 30.36 -10.29
N PRO A 237 -17.12 31.56 -10.89
CA PRO A 237 -16.35 31.91 -12.08
C PRO A 237 -14.95 32.41 -11.72
N LEU A 238 -14.03 31.49 -11.42
CA LEU A 238 -12.62 31.84 -11.20
C LEU A 238 -11.93 32.20 -12.53
N SER A 239 -11.18 33.29 -12.54
CA SER A 239 -10.39 33.74 -13.71
C SER A 239 -9.09 32.93 -13.82
N LEU A 240 -9.19 31.69 -14.30
CA LEU A 240 -8.09 30.74 -14.42
C LEU A 240 -7.96 30.20 -15.86
N SER A 241 -6.78 29.70 -16.22
CA SER A 241 -6.53 29.01 -17.49
C SER A 241 -6.22 27.53 -17.24
N ASN A 242 -6.41 26.69 -18.29
CA ASN A 242 -6.11 25.25 -18.25
C ASN A 242 -6.76 24.48 -17.09
N TYR A 243 -7.95 24.92 -16.66
CA TYR A 243 -8.65 24.30 -15.56
C TYR A 243 -9.54 23.13 -15.99
N LYS A 244 -9.89 22.30 -15.01
CA LYS A 244 -10.94 21.28 -15.09
C LYS A 244 -11.96 21.53 -13.99
N ILE A 245 -13.22 21.32 -14.31
CA ILE A 245 -14.38 21.51 -13.44
C ILE A 245 -14.99 20.15 -13.15
N ARG A 246 -15.34 19.95 -11.88
CA ARG A 246 -16.37 18.98 -11.51
C ARG A 246 -17.31 19.61 -10.48
N ALA A 247 -18.56 19.16 -10.48
CA ALA A 247 -19.57 19.73 -9.60
C ALA A 247 -20.58 18.67 -9.13
N MET A 248 -21.09 18.86 -7.93
CA MET A 248 -22.19 18.10 -7.35
C MET A 248 -23.15 19.06 -6.65
N LYS A 249 -24.37 18.63 -6.31
CA LYS A 249 -25.33 19.49 -5.62
C LYS A 249 -24.70 20.14 -4.38
N GLY A 250 -24.61 21.47 -4.37
CA GLY A 250 -24.05 22.24 -3.26
C GLY A 250 -22.52 22.37 -3.23
N MET A 251 -21.80 21.86 -4.24
CA MET A 251 -20.34 21.99 -4.31
C MET A 251 -19.82 22.15 -5.75
N PHE A 252 -18.89 23.09 -5.93
CA PHE A 252 -18.22 23.39 -7.19
C PHE A 252 -16.72 23.27 -7.00
N GLU A 253 -16.04 22.47 -7.83
CA GLU A 253 -14.60 22.28 -7.77
C GLU A 253 -13.93 22.66 -9.09
N ILE A 254 -12.82 23.41 -8.98
CA ILE A 254 -11.96 23.80 -10.10
C ILE A 254 -10.54 23.34 -9.80
N SER A 255 -9.96 22.54 -10.68
CA SER A 255 -8.56 22.10 -10.61
C SER A 255 -7.74 22.69 -11.75
N TYR A 256 -6.57 23.25 -11.47
CA TYR A 256 -5.70 23.87 -12.49
C TYR A 256 -4.21 23.68 -12.14
N PRO A 257 -3.33 23.65 -13.15
CA PRO A 257 -1.89 23.57 -12.91
C PRO A 257 -1.40 24.87 -12.26
N LEU A 258 -0.76 24.74 -11.11
CA LEU A 258 -0.03 25.82 -10.46
C LEU A 258 1.35 26.02 -11.12
N ASP A 259 1.96 24.91 -11.55
CA ASP A 259 3.14 24.84 -12.41
C ASP A 259 3.18 23.49 -13.16
N GLU A 260 4.32 23.15 -13.76
CA GLU A 260 4.52 21.91 -14.52
C GLU A 260 4.31 20.63 -13.69
N PHE A 261 4.48 20.69 -12.36
CA PHE A 261 4.47 19.52 -11.47
C PHE A 261 3.37 19.54 -10.41
N ARG A 262 2.71 20.68 -10.21
CA ARG A 262 1.75 20.90 -9.13
C ARG A 262 0.39 21.30 -9.67
N THR A 263 -0.65 20.67 -9.14
CA THR A 263 -2.06 21.02 -9.40
C THR A 263 -2.69 21.55 -8.12
N VAL A 264 -3.44 22.64 -8.24
CA VAL A 264 -4.28 23.18 -7.18
C VAL A 264 -5.73 22.85 -7.48
N THR A 265 -6.45 22.39 -6.45
CA THR A 265 -7.87 22.15 -6.48
C THR A 265 -8.56 23.11 -5.53
N VAL A 266 -9.46 23.95 -6.05
CA VAL A 266 -10.25 24.93 -5.29
C VAL A 266 -11.70 24.47 -5.23
N ARG A 267 -12.33 24.56 -4.06
CA ARG A 267 -13.73 24.23 -3.85
C ARG A 267 -14.51 25.40 -3.26
N LYS A 268 -15.74 25.56 -3.74
CA LYS A 268 -16.78 26.38 -3.10
C LYS A 268 -17.95 25.48 -2.70
N GLY A 269 -18.53 25.74 -1.54
CA GLY A 269 -19.77 25.11 -1.08
C GLY A 269 -20.44 25.94 0.01
N PHE A 270 -21.42 25.35 0.70
CA PHE A 270 -22.20 26.01 1.76
C PHE A 270 -22.31 25.19 3.05
N ASP A 271 -21.63 24.04 3.12
CA ASP A 271 -21.63 23.21 4.32
C ASP A 271 -20.57 23.73 5.30
N GLU A 272 -21.02 24.35 6.39
CA GLU A 272 -20.17 24.92 7.44
C GLU A 272 -19.68 23.86 8.45
N SER A 273 -20.05 22.59 8.30
CA SER A 273 -19.51 21.51 9.10
C SER A 273 -17.98 21.45 8.99
N ASN A 274 -17.32 20.84 9.98
CA ASN A 274 -15.85 20.81 10.08
C ASN A 274 -15.18 22.19 10.06
N ASN A 275 -15.85 23.23 10.59
CA ASN A 275 -15.35 24.60 10.63
C ASN A 275 -15.12 25.19 9.22
N GLY A 276 -15.99 24.83 8.27
CA GLY A 276 -15.95 25.28 6.87
C GLY A 276 -14.88 24.61 6.00
N ASP A 277 -14.22 23.56 6.50
CA ASP A 277 -13.28 22.79 5.68
C ASP A 277 -14.03 21.84 4.74
N ASN A 278 -14.00 22.14 3.44
CA ASN A 278 -14.54 21.28 2.38
C ASN A 278 -13.44 20.65 1.49
N SER A 279 -12.18 20.65 1.93
CA SER A 279 -11.02 20.17 1.16
C SER A 279 -11.02 18.66 0.91
N GLY A 280 -11.69 17.89 1.78
CA GLY A 280 -11.68 16.43 1.78
C GLY A 280 -10.43 15.78 2.40
N ASP A 281 -9.43 16.58 2.82
CA ASP A 281 -8.18 16.11 3.43
C ASP A 281 -8.15 16.45 4.93
N TYR A 282 -9.03 15.82 5.70
CA TYR A 282 -9.26 16.15 7.12
C TYR A 282 -8.14 15.71 8.06
N ASN A 283 -7.53 14.54 7.80
CA ASN A 283 -6.64 13.87 8.77
C ASN A 283 -5.21 13.71 8.25
N LYS A 284 -4.92 14.14 7.02
CA LYS A 284 -3.65 13.88 6.36
C LYS A 284 -2.51 14.78 6.85
N TYR A 285 -2.85 16.00 7.30
CA TYR A 285 -1.89 17.01 7.71
C TYR A 285 -2.23 17.49 9.14
N PRO A 286 -1.41 17.13 10.16
CA PRO A 286 -1.78 17.27 11.58
C PRO A 286 -1.69 18.71 12.11
N ASP A 287 -0.89 19.56 11.47
CA ASP A 287 -0.64 20.92 11.91
C ASP A 287 -1.70 21.87 11.32
N ASN A 288 -2.66 22.28 12.14
CA ASN A 288 -3.63 23.33 11.80
C ASN A 288 -3.18 24.67 12.39
N LYS A 289 -3.09 25.71 11.57
CA LYS A 289 -2.66 27.06 11.99
C LYS A 289 -3.55 28.11 11.35
N ILE A 290 -3.72 29.23 12.05
CA ILE A 290 -4.29 30.44 11.47
C ILE A 290 -3.17 31.18 10.74
N TYR A 291 -3.44 31.59 9.51
CA TYR A 291 -2.56 32.44 8.71
C TYR A 291 -3.29 33.73 8.38
N THR A 292 -2.72 34.85 8.82
CA THR A 292 -3.21 36.19 8.47
C THR A 292 -2.63 36.59 7.12
N LEU A 293 -3.50 36.80 6.14
CA LEU A 293 -3.17 37.28 4.81
C LEU A 293 -2.68 38.74 4.86
N GLU A 294 -2.01 39.21 3.80
CA GLU A 294 -1.50 40.60 3.73
C GLU A 294 -2.61 41.67 3.88
N ASN A 295 -3.85 41.34 3.50
CA ASN A 295 -5.01 42.21 3.66
C ASN A 295 -5.65 42.15 5.06
N GLY A 296 -5.04 41.43 6.02
CA GLY A 296 -5.50 41.30 7.39
C GLY A 296 -6.58 40.24 7.62
N VAL A 297 -6.92 39.45 6.60
CA VAL A 297 -7.93 38.38 6.73
C VAL A 297 -7.27 37.10 7.26
N ASP A 298 -7.85 36.53 8.32
CA ASP A 298 -7.41 35.26 8.87
C ASP A 298 -8.04 34.08 8.11
N ILE A 299 -7.19 33.16 7.66
CA ILE A 299 -7.59 31.89 7.06
C ILE A 299 -7.01 30.70 7.82
N ASN A 300 -7.64 29.55 7.72
CA ASN A 300 -7.09 28.32 8.28
C ASN A 300 -6.19 27.65 7.24
N ILE A 301 -5.04 27.15 7.69
CA ILE A 301 -4.10 26.41 6.86
C ILE A 301 -3.68 25.10 7.52
N ARG A 302 -3.48 24.06 6.71
CA ARG A 302 -2.79 22.84 7.12
C ARG A 302 -1.52 22.64 6.30
N GLY A 303 -0.42 22.41 6.99
CA GLY A 303 0.90 22.44 6.38
C GLY A 303 1.99 21.91 7.29
N ASP A 304 3.10 21.46 6.72
CA ASP A 304 4.30 21.17 7.50
C ASP A 304 5.45 22.09 7.09
N LYS A 305 6.29 22.46 8.06
CA LYS A 305 7.47 23.32 7.85
C LYS A 305 7.12 24.62 7.11
N ASN A 306 7.45 24.70 5.82
CA ASN A 306 7.28 25.85 4.93
C ASN A 306 6.26 25.60 3.81
N LYS A 307 5.52 24.49 3.84
CA LYS A 307 4.56 24.11 2.81
C LYS A 307 3.14 24.11 3.37
N ILE A 308 2.20 24.66 2.61
CA ILE A 308 0.77 24.69 2.92
C ILE A 308 0.09 23.73 1.95
N TYR A 309 -0.50 22.65 2.46
CA TYR A 309 -1.18 21.65 1.64
C TYR A 309 -2.66 21.96 1.45
N VAL A 310 -3.27 22.57 2.47
CA VAL A 310 -4.68 22.95 2.47
C VAL A 310 -4.80 24.36 3.03
N MET A 311 -5.60 25.20 2.39
CA MET A 311 -6.17 26.41 2.98
C MET A 311 -7.69 26.31 2.98
N TYR A 312 -8.36 26.88 3.97
CA TYR A 312 -9.82 26.97 4.00
C TYR A 312 -10.30 28.14 4.86
N PHE A 313 -11.43 28.72 4.47
CA PHE A 313 -12.03 29.87 5.15
C PHE A 313 -13.53 29.96 4.81
N MET A 314 -14.25 30.74 5.61
CA MET A 314 -15.67 31.01 5.45
C MET A 314 -15.86 32.48 5.10
N ALA A 315 -16.83 32.78 4.25
CA ALA A 315 -17.28 34.12 3.90
C ALA A 315 -18.82 34.14 3.80
N GLU A 316 -19.42 35.32 3.68
CA GLU A 316 -20.88 35.45 3.53
C GLU A 316 -21.41 34.69 2.30
N SER A 317 -20.58 34.56 1.25
CA SER A 317 -20.91 33.88 0.00
C SER A 317 -20.70 32.36 0.02
N GLY A 318 -20.20 31.80 1.14
CA GLY A 318 -20.04 30.36 1.34
C GLY A 318 -18.71 29.96 1.99
N VAL A 319 -18.40 28.66 1.89
CA VAL A 319 -17.16 28.06 2.41
C VAL A 319 -16.21 27.68 1.28
N TYR A 320 -14.92 27.91 1.51
CA TYR A 320 -13.88 27.78 0.49
C TYR A 320 -12.72 26.93 1.00
N SER A 321 -12.16 26.12 0.11
CA SER A 321 -10.85 25.51 0.34
C SER A 321 -10.02 25.46 -0.93
N ALA A 322 -8.70 25.39 -0.75
CA ALA A 322 -7.78 25.04 -1.81
C ALA A 322 -6.77 24.00 -1.31
N ARG A 323 -6.45 23.04 -2.18
CA ARG A 323 -5.59 21.89 -1.89
C ARG A 323 -4.53 21.74 -2.96
N CYS A 324 -3.29 21.44 -2.54
CA CYS A 324 -2.20 21.03 -3.41
C CYS A 324 -1.39 19.93 -2.72
N GLU A 325 -1.28 18.75 -3.33
CA GLU A 325 -0.64 17.59 -2.68
C GLU A 325 0.87 17.79 -2.46
N GLN A 326 1.53 18.51 -3.36
CA GLN A 326 2.96 18.82 -3.31
C GLN A 326 3.27 20.06 -2.44
N GLY A 327 2.23 20.77 -2.01
CA GLY A 327 2.28 21.96 -1.16
C GLY A 327 2.39 23.28 -1.93
N MET A 328 1.88 24.33 -1.29
CA MET A 328 1.88 25.73 -1.71
C MET A 328 2.76 26.57 -0.80
N THR A 329 3.31 27.64 -1.34
CA THR A 329 3.95 28.72 -0.59
C THR A 329 2.89 29.70 -0.08
N LYS A 330 3.27 30.57 0.87
CA LYS A 330 2.39 31.64 1.37
C LYS A 330 1.89 32.58 0.28
N ARG A 331 2.78 32.98 -0.64
CA ARG A 331 2.44 33.82 -1.79
C ARG A 331 1.43 33.16 -2.72
N GLU A 332 1.54 31.84 -2.92
CA GLU A 332 0.58 31.10 -3.75
C GLU A 332 -0.79 31.00 -3.07
N VAL A 333 -0.82 30.80 -1.75
CA VAL A 333 -2.05 30.84 -0.94
C VAL A 333 -2.73 32.20 -1.04
N GLU A 334 -1.97 33.29 -0.95
CA GLU A 334 -2.48 34.66 -1.15
C GLU A 334 -3.02 34.87 -2.58
N GLY A 335 -2.31 34.38 -3.59
CA GLY A 335 -2.76 34.45 -4.98
C GLY A 335 -4.08 33.71 -5.19
N ILE A 336 -4.22 32.52 -4.62
CA ILE A 336 -5.47 31.74 -4.68
C ILE A 336 -6.61 32.48 -3.97
N TYR A 337 -6.35 33.03 -2.79
CA TYR A 337 -7.34 33.82 -2.07
C TYR A 337 -7.80 35.03 -2.90
N ASN A 338 -6.88 35.74 -3.53
CA ASN A 338 -7.22 36.90 -4.37
C ASN A 338 -8.07 36.52 -5.58
N VAL A 339 -7.78 35.39 -6.23
CA VAL A 339 -8.60 34.88 -7.34
C VAL A 339 -10.02 34.54 -6.87
N ILE A 340 -10.18 33.96 -5.67
CA ILE A 340 -11.50 33.70 -5.08
C ILE A 340 -12.20 35.02 -4.75
N ARG A 341 -11.50 35.94 -4.07
CA ARG A 341 -12.04 37.25 -3.70
C ARG A 341 -12.57 38.01 -4.91
N GLU A 342 -11.80 38.10 -5.98
CA GLU A 342 -12.21 38.78 -7.22
C GLU A 342 -13.44 38.14 -7.90
N ALA A 343 -13.62 36.83 -7.73
CA ALA A 343 -14.78 36.12 -8.28
C ALA A 343 -16.05 36.33 -7.45
N GLU A 344 -15.92 36.58 -6.15
CA GLU A 344 -17.02 36.73 -5.19
C GLU A 344 -17.37 38.18 -4.87
N GLU A 345 -16.45 39.12 -5.13
CA GLU A 345 -16.70 40.54 -4.95
C GLU A 345 -17.88 41.00 -5.82
N PRO A 346 -18.81 41.79 -5.26
CA PRO A 346 -19.89 42.38 -6.04
C PRO A 346 -19.30 43.19 -7.19
N LYS A 347 -19.54 42.76 -8.43
CA LYS A 347 -19.16 43.54 -9.59
C LYS A 347 -20.09 44.75 -9.65
N LEU A 348 -19.52 45.95 -9.47
CA LEU A 348 -20.24 47.20 -9.69
C LEU A 348 -20.79 47.19 -11.14
N PRO A 349 -22.06 47.54 -11.37
CA PRO A 349 -22.65 47.62 -12.70
C PRO A 349 -22.03 48.69 -13.59
#